data_AF-A0A523TUZ4-F1
#
_entry.id   AF-A0A523TUZ4-F1
#
_cell.length_a   1.000
_cell.length_b   1.000
_cell.length_c   1.000
_cell.angle_alpha   90.00
_cell.angle_beta   90.00
_cell.angle_gamma   90.00
#
_symmetry.space_group_name_H-M   'P 1'
#
loop_
_entity.id
_entity.type
_entity.pdbx_description
1 polymer ?
#
loop_
_entity_poly.entity_id
_entity_poly.type
_entity_poly.pdbx_seq_one_letter_code
_entity_poly.pdbx_strand_id
1 'polypeptide(L)'
;MSNINRLPRSRFAVVSLSIVFLVLSGSGKAFADKVKLKSGEEVRGEIIAETGDEITIKTEASKYVLPKEAIEEIELDVVEIETEDGEKFVGKFVSDARGMVTIEIRRRSASALKSFDKGELVGYEWIKITKKPEIWQKVERKRSKLEKKMEKKATFEEATEELSEEEIGDLIKEAFEFFNKRDYKKAEKIFLKVLKSRPKHVNTLYNLTCLYAQWNKLDKAEKYLRLAVLAGYSDMKHLEADSDLAPLRGSKFFKELLKESDQIKAMAAERTLERLKEKFGGGYTFEIDENRKFIFAAKGSIQIVKSLKTQLEVFADAHWETNFDYAHTSYLTIIYPTTEDYSRLLREYRLGRGVAGWYSSRGNMLITSTLGSTLYHEFTHAMHQADKSARRQHHPIWLTEGIAGCYETSTIYKNELVPSMILSNRFQQIKRDAQGSRFTPLGTFCTMSQGRFMRNAMTHYAQSRYFLVYLFKKQVLSKWYKEYVKAYAQDRSGIKTLEKVLGKSLVDIEKDFRDWVLTLPATRGRGGRVSIGASAANLPAKKGGVGFSCVTIGGPADRGGVRYGDNIIHINGRQILNEVQFRTVVSKLKPGKAVVIQVRRGRKKKTLQIVPEVPQRQGRPGGRRR
;
A
#
# COMPACT_ATOMS: atom_id res chain seq x y z
N MET A 1 44.94 28.02 13.50
CA MET A 1 43.92 28.50 12.55
C MET A 1 43.01 27.33 12.22
N SER A 2 41.82 27.34 12.80
CA SER A 2 40.84 26.25 12.86
C SER A 2 39.90 26.28 11.66
N ASN A 3 39.63 25.12 11.06
CA ASN A 3 38.52 24.92 10.13
C ASN A 3 37.77 23.65 10.54
N ILE A 4 36.74 23.84 11.37
CA ILE A 4 35.77 22.81 11.77
C ILE A 4 34.53 22.94 10.88
N ASN A 5 34.10 21.79 10.39
CA ASN A 5 32.91 21.50 9.59
C ASN A 5 31.66 22.32 10.00
N ARG A 6 31.09 23.03 9.02
CA ARG A 6 29.73 23.57 9.10
C ARG A 6 28.73 22.46 8.81
N LEU A 7 28.13 21.90 9.86
CA LEU A 7 26.86 21.18 9.80
C LEU A 7 25.74 22.14 9.32
N PRO A 8 24.74 21.67 8.56
CA PRO A 8 23.61 22.49 8.18
C PRO A 8 22.79 22.82 9.42
N ARG A 9 22.68 24.12 9.72
CA ARG A 9 21.83 24.67 10.79
C ARG A 9 20.42 24.14 10.63
N SER A 10 19.96 23.40 11.63
CA SER A 10 18.56 23.08 11.86
C SER A 10 17.72 24.36 11.75
N ARG A 11 16.75 24.39 10.84
CA ARG A 11 15.69 25.39 10.84
C ARG A 11 14.72 25.09 11.98
N PHE A 12 15.16 25.26 13.22
CA PHE A 12 14.26 25.58 14.32
C PHE A 12 14.20 27.10 14.36
N ALA A 13 13.24 27.68 13.64
CA ALA A 13 12.73 28.96 14.07
C ALA A 13 12.00 28.69 15.38
N VAL A 14 12.64 28.98 16.50
CA VAL A 14 11.95 29.16 17.78
C VAL A 14 11.04 30.36 17.56
N VAL A 15 9.79 30.10 17.14
CA VAL A 15 8.74 31.10 17.26
C VAL A 15 8.45 31.14 18.74
N SER A 16 8.96 32.17 19.41
CA SER A 16 8.55 32.55 20.76
C SER A 16 7.05 32.85 20.69
N LEU A 17 6.20 31.85 20.94
CA LEU A 17 4.77 32.05 21.04
C LEU A 17 4.49 32.68 22.40
N SER A 18 4.48 34.02 22.45
CA SER A 18 3.80 34.73 23.53
C SER A 18 2.29 34.57 23.28
N ILE A 19 1.67 33.51 23.80
CA ILE A 19 0.23 33.31 23.72
C ILE A 19 -0.42 34.20 24.78
N VAL A 20 -0.94 35.35 24.35
CA VAL A 20 -1.83 36.16 25.17
C VAL A 20 -3.19 35.44 25.23
N PHE A 21 -3.60 35.04 26.44
CA PHE A 21 -4.92 34.48 26.70
C PHE A 21 -6.01 35.54 26.45
N LEU A 22 -6.89 35.27 25.50
CA LEU A 22 -8.20 35.93 25.44
C LEU A 22 -9.25 34.89 25.82
N VAL A 23 -9.72 34.93 27.07
CA VAL A 23 -10.88 34.15 27.51
C VAL A 23 -12.12 34.86 26.96
N LEU A 24 -12.69 34.34 25.87
CA LEU A 24 -14.02 34.71 25.41
C LEU A 24 -14.99 33.57 25.73
N SER A 25 -15.86 33.82 26.70
CA SER A 25 -17.01 33.00 27.05
C SER A 25 -18.08 33.12 25.95
N GLY A 26 -18.03 32.21 24.98
CA GLY A 26 -19.07 32.00 23.97
C GLY A 26 -19.94 30.80 24.32
N SER A 27 -21.26 31.02 24.40
CA SER A 27 -22.29 30.05 24.74
C SER A 27 -22.56 29.04 23.63
N GLY A 28 -21.80 27.95 23.65
CA GLY A 28 -22.11 26.67 23.01
C GLY A 28 -21.13 25.67 23.59
N LYS A 29 -21.58 24.53 24.16
CA LYS A 29 -20.66 23.50 24.66
C LYS A 29 -19.88 22.92 23.48
N ALA A 30 -18.79 23.58 23.10
CA ALA A 30 -17.82 23.13 22.13
C ALA A 30 -16.96 22.06 22.83
N PHE A 31 -17.23 20.81 22.54
CA PHE A 31 -16.42 19.67 22.98
C PHE A 31 -14.99 19.89 22.49
N ALA A 32 -14.08 20.11 23.43
CA ALA A 32 -12.70 20.49 23.14
C ALA A 32 -11.78 19.51 23.84
N ASP A 33 -11.13 18.64 23.06
CA ASP A 33 -9.98 17.89 23.54
C ASP A 33 -8.98 18.90 24.11
N LYS A 34 -8.30 18.52 25.17
CA LYS A 34 -7.33 19.37 25.85
C LYS A 34 -5.95 18.73 25.72
N VAL A 35 -4.99 19.52 25.27
CA VAL A 35 -3.58 19.13 25.18
C VAL A 35 -2.78 20.06 26.07
N LYS A 36 -2.20 19.47 27.12
CA LYS A 36 -1.33 20.16 28.07
C LYS A 36 0.12 19.99 27.62
N LEU A 37 0.82 21.11 27.47
CA LEU A 37 2.23 21.14 27.12
C LEU A 37 3.10 21.06 28.38
N LYS A 38 4.32 20.55 28.22
CA LYS A 38 5.35 20.52 29.28
C LYS A 38 5.77 21.93 29.73
N SER A 39 5.53 22.95 28.90
CA SER A 39 5.68 24.36 29.27
C SER A 39 4.64 24.83 30.31
N GLY A 40 3.60 24.03 30.56
CA GLY A 40 2.44 24.40 31.38
C GLY A 40 1.29 25.02 30.57
N GLU A 41 1.51 25.35 29.30
CA GLU A 41 0.48 25.90 28.42
C GLU A 41 -0.56 24.82 28.04
N GLU A 42 -1.81 25.25 27.83
CA GLU A 42 -2.91 24.36 27.47
C GLU A 42 -3.57 24.82 26.16
N VAL A 43 -3.74 23.87 25.24
CA VAL A 43 -4.48 24.10 24.00
C VAL A 43 -5.76 23.29 24.04
N ARG A 44 -6.91 23.98 23.89
CA ARG A 44 -8.23 23.37 23.87
C ARG A 44 -8.83 23.45 22.47
N GLY A 45 -9.20 22.32 21.90
CA GLY A 45 -9.86 22.25 20.60
C GLY A 45 -10.03 20.81 20.12
N GLU A 46 -10.47 20.63 18.89
CA GLU A 46 -10.65 19.31 18.29
C GLU A 46 -9.31 18.74 17.80
N ILE A 47 -8.87 17.58 18.32
CA ILE A 47 -7.75 16.86 17.71
C ILE A 47 -8.22 16.26 16.38
N ILE A 48 -7.77 16.84 15.27
CA ILE A 48 -8.17 16.48 13.90
C ILE A 48 -7.14 15.62 13.16
N ALA A 49 -5.88 15.61 13.60
CA ALA A 49 -4.84 14.76 13.03
C ALA A 49 -3.76 14.43 14.06
N GLU A 50 -3.15 13.26 13.90
CA GLU A 50 -2.06 12.78 14.74
C GLU A 50 -1.06 12.00 13.85
N THR A 51 0.20 12.46 13.79
CA THR A 51 1.33 11.79 13.12
C THR A 51 2.23 11.09 14.16
N GLY A 52 3.39 10.59 13.76
CA GLY A 52 4.35 9.99 14.69
C GLY A 52 4.93 10.97 15.72
N ASP A 53 5.03 12.24 15.35
CA ASP A 53 5.73 13.31 16.07
C ASP A 53 4.85 14.52 16.41
N GLU A 54 3.69 14.69 15.77
CA GLU A 54 2.86 15.88 15.91
C GLU A 54 1.38 15.54 16.15
N ILE A 55 0.67 16.48 16.76
CA ILE A 55 -0.79 16.50 16.88
C ILE A 55 -1.29 17.80 16.30
N THR A 56 -2.29 17.74 15.43
CA THR A 56 -2.99 18.92 14.94
C THR A 56 -4.30 19.11 15.70
N ILE A 57 -4.40 20.24 16.40
CA ILE A 57 -5.62 20.68 17.10
C ILE A 57 -6.26 21.82 16.33
N LYS A 58 -7.57 21.74 16.12
CA LYS A 58 -8.38 22.79 15.54
C LYS A 58 -9.20 23.45 16.65
N THR A 59 -8.94 24.72 16.93
CA THR A 59 -9.78 25.56 17.79
C THR A 59 -10.79 26.34 16.94
N GLU A 60 -11.67 27.11 17.56
CA GLU A 60 -12.59 27.99 16.85
C GLU A 60 -11.85 29.05 16.02
N ALA A 61 -10.71 29.53 16.52
CA ALA A 61 -9.95 30.62 15.92
C ALA A 61 -8.80 30.17 15.00
N SER A 62 -8.21 28.99 15.22
CA SER A 62 -6.96 28.60 14.54
C SER A 62 -6.71 27.08 14.52
N LYS A 63 -5.72 26.66 13.73
CA LYS A 63 -5.17 25.30 13.77
C LYS A 63 -3.76 25.34 14.32
N TYR A 64 -3.48 24.53 15.34
CA TYR A 64 -2.18 24.40 15.97
C TYR A 64 -1.60 23.03 15.63
N VAL A 65 -0.35 23.01 15.19
CA VAL A 65 0.44 21.78 15.04
C VAL A 65 1.42 21.73 16.21
N LEU A 66 1.20 20.80 17.12
CA LEU A 66 1.94 20.67 18.37
C LEU A 66 2.88 19.47 18.29
N PRO A 67 4.19 19.64 18.52
CA PRO A 67 5.11 18.52 18.60
C PRO A 67 4.78 17.70 19.86
N LYS A 68 4.59 16.40 19.70
CA LYS A 68 4.24 15.46 20.78
C LYS A 68 5.28 15.43 21.90
N GLU A 69 6.54 15.72 21.59
CA GLU A 69 7.61 15.85 22.58
C GLU A 69 7.40 17.00 23.56
N ALA A 70 6.70 18.06 23.13
CA ALA A 70 6.31 19.18 23.98
C ALA A 70 5.01 18.91 24.74
N ILE A 71 4.28 17.82 24.44
CA ILE A 71 3.02 17.48 25.11
C ILE A 71 3.32 16.68 26.38
N GLU A 72 2.73 17.10 27.48
CA GLU A 72 2.73 16.38 28.76
C GLU A 72 1.59 15.37 28.79
N GLU A 73 0.39 15.82 28.42
CA GLU A 73 -0.86 15.09 28.62
C GLU A 73 -1.91 15.49 27.57
N ILE A 74 -2.75 14.53 27.20
CA ILE A 74 -3.90 14.69 26.32
C ILE A 74 -5.13 14.21 27.09
N GLU A 75 -6.08 15.11 27.31
CA GLU A 75 -7.40 14.81 27.88
C GLU A 75 -8.42 14.84 26.73
N LEU A 76 -9.02 13.69 26.47
CA LEU A 76 -10.07 13.52 25.46
C LEU A 76 -11.43 13.59 26.13
N ASP A 77 -12.33 14.37 25.53
CA ASP A 77 -13.73 14.44 25.95
C ASP A 77 -14.53 13.44 25.12
N VAL A 78 -14.99 12.35 25.76
CA VAL A 78 -15.63 11.22 25.09
C VAL A 78 -16.94 10.85 25.79
N VAL A 79 -17.75 10.05 25.12
CA VAL A 79 -19.00 9.52 25.65
C VAL A 79 -18.88 8.01 25.82
N GLU A 80 -19.21 7.52 27.01
CA GLU A 80 -19.50 6.12 27.27
C GLU A 80 -20.99 5.87 27.05
N ILE A 81 -21.31 4.83 26.29
CA ILE A 81 -22.67 4.37 25.99
C ILE A 81 -22.83 2.97 26.54
N GLU A 82 -23.92 2.72 27.25
CA GLU A 82 -24.31 1.40 27.74
C GLU A 82 -25.63 0.98 27.09
N THR A 83 -25.62 -0.17 26.40
CA THR A 83 -26.81 -0.74 25.76
C THR A 83 -27.61 -1.58 26.76
N GLU A 84 -28.91 -1.81 26.52
CA GLU A 84 -29.75 -2.68 27.38
C GLU A 84 -29.18 -4.09 27.59
N ASP A 85 -28.47 -4.63 26.60
CA ASP A 85 -27.79 -5.93 26.68
C ASP A 85 -26.50 -5.91 27.53
N GLY A 86 -26.16 -4.78 28.17
CA GLY A 86 -25.00 -4.61 29.05
C GLY A 86 -23.67 -4.32 28.34
N GLU A 87 -23.65 -4.12 27.01
CA GLU A 87 -22.42 -3.75 26.29
C GLU A 87 -22.08 -2.26 26.48
N LYS A 88 -20.80 -1.98 26.77
CA LYS A 88 -20.26 -0.62 26.91
C LYS A 88 -19.41 -0.18 25.72
N PHE A 89 -19.60 1.07 25.29
CA PHE A 89 -18.86 1.68 24.18
C PHE A 89 -18.36 3.06 24.54
N VAL A 90 -17.05 3.29 24.38
CA VAL A 90 -16.46 4.61 24.61
C VAL A 90 -16.00 5.21 23.29
N GLY A 91 -16.40 6.45 23.00
CA GLY A 91 -16.03 7.13 21.77
C GLY A 91 -16.31 8.62 21.78
N LYS A 92 -15.66 9.35 20.88
CA LYS A 92 -15.89 10.80 20.74
C LYS A 92 -17.33 11.05 20.32
N PHE A 93 -18.04 11.93 21.00
CA PHE A 93 -19.40 12.28 20.61
C PHE A 93 -19.46 12.97 19.25
N VAL A 94 -20.47 12.63 18.45
CA VAL A 94 -20.65 13.15 17.10
C VAL A 94 -21.98 13.86 16.96
N SER A 95 -23.06 13.25 17.46
CA SER A 95 -24.38 13.85 17.40
C SER A 95 -25.37 13.19 18.35
N ASP A 96 -26.30 13.99 18.85
CA ASP A 96 -27.55 13.55 19.43
C ASP A 96 -28.69 14.20 18.65
N ALA A 97 -29.36 13.42 17.79
CA ALA A 97 -30.46 13.91 16.99
C ALA A 97 -31.38 12.78 16.51
N ARG A 98 -32.67 13.08 16.34
CA ARG A 98 -33.68 12.19 15.74
C ARG A 98 -33.78 10.82 16.43
N GLY A 99 -33.74 10.81 17.76
CA GLY A 99 -33.82 9.58 18.57
C GLY A 99 -32.56 8.73 18.55
N MET A 100 -31.45 9.21 17.99
CA MET A 100 -30.19 8.45 17.90
C MET A 100 -29.03 9.21 18.55
N VAL A 101 -28.15 8.48 19.22
CA VAL A 101 -26.85 8.97 19.71
C VAL A 101 -25.75 8.38 18.84
N THR A 102 -24.83 9.21 18.34
CA THR A 102 -23.69 8.74 17.53
C THR A 102 -22.38 9.11 18.20
N ILE A 103 -21.52 8.10 18.35
CA ILE A 103 -20.14 8.27 18.81
C ILE A 103 -19.17 7.71 17.77
N GLU A 104 -17.98 8.29 17.72
CA GLU A 104 -16.82 7.78 17.00
C GLU A 104 -15.97 6.94 17.96
N ILE A 105 -16.07 5.62 17.84
CA ILE A 105 -15.27 4.70 18.66
C ILE A 105 -13.87 4.63 18.04
N ARG A 106 -12.85 5.12 18.77
CA ARG A 106 -11.45 4.99 18.39
C ARG A 106 -10.93 3.63 18.87
N ARG A 107 -10.88 2.63 17.99
CA ARG A 107 -10.19 1.36 18.27
C ARG A 107 -8.73 1.44 17.82
N ARG A 108 -7.91 0.52 18.35
CA ARG A 108 -6.50 0.36 17.97
C ARG A 108 -6.28 0.33 16.43
N SER A 109 -7.27 -0.09 15.64
CA SER A 109 -7.17 -0.27 14.17
C SER A 109 -8.06 0.62 13.28
N ALA A 110 -9.06 1.36 13.79
CA ALA A 110 -9.90 2.26 12.99
C ALA A 110 -10.73 3.18 13.89
N SER A 111 -11.24 4.30 13.34
CA SER A 111 -12.35 5.02 13.94
C SER A 111 -13.65 4.62 13.26
N ALA A 112 -14.66 4.25 14.05
CA ALA A 112 -15.94 3.80 13.55
C ALA A 112 -17.05 4.67 14.16
N LEU A 113 -17.78 5.41 13.32
CA LEU A 113 -19.05 6.01 13.74
C LEU A 113 -20.03 4.87 14.03
N LYS A 114 -20.44 4.74 15.29
CA LYS A 114 -21.51 3.85 15.74
C LYS A 114 -22.67 4.73 16.23
N SER A 115 -23.85 4.47 15.67
CA SER A 115 -25.08 5.16 16.04
C SER A 115 -25.97 4.18 16.79
N PHE A 116 -26.52 4.62 17.91
CA PHE A 116 -27.35 3.85 18.82
C PHE A 116 -28.74 4.49 18.87
N ASP A 117 -29.78 3.67 18.87
CA ASP A 117 -31.14 4.14 19.12
C ASP A 117 -31.28 4.46 20.60
N LYS A 118 -31.81 5.63 20.95
CA LYS A 118 -31.98 6.04 22.35
C LYS A 118 -32.92 5.12 23.13
N GLY A 119 -33.84 4.44 22.45
CA GLY A 119 -34.72 3.47 23.09
C GLY A 119 -34.05 2.14 23.44
N GLU A 120 -32.83 1.89 22.96
CA GLU A 120 -32.05 0.67 23.20
C GLU A 120 -30.85 0.91 24.14
N LEU A 121 -30.83 2.07 24.81
CA LEU A 121 -29.75 2.49 25.71
C LEU A 121 -30.24 2.51 27.15
N VAL A 122 -29.45 1.93 28.05
CA VAL A 122 -29.56 2.18 29.49
C VAL A 122 -29.25 3.65 29.77
N GLY A 123 -28.27 4.20 29.04
CA GLY A 123 -27.89 5.60 29.10
C GLY A 123 -26.56 5.87 28.39
N TYR A 124 -26.14 7.13 28.44
CA TYR A 124 -24.80 7.52 28.02
C TYR A 124 -24.30 8.68 28.88
N GLU A 125 -23.02 8.65 29.21
CA GLU A 125 -22.37 9.64 30.06
C GLU A 125 -21.10 10.17 29.42
N TRP A 126 -20.77 11.41 29.77
CA TRP A 126 -19.55 12.06 29.33
C TRP A 126 -18.42 11.71 30.29
N ILE A 127 -17.36 11.12 29.75
CA ILE A 127 -16.17 10.76 30.52
C ILE A 127 -14.94 11.42 29.91
N LYS A 128 -13.97 11.69 30.77
CA LYS A 128 -12.67 12.22 30.37
C LYS A 128 -11.67 11.09 30.33
N ILE A 129 -11.01 10.90 29.19
CA ILE A 129 -9.88 9.99 29.07
C ILE A 129 -8.59 10.78 29.00
N THR A 130 -7.78 10.63 30.02
CA THR A 130 -6.43 11.17 30.06
C THR A 130 -5.44 10.15 29.51
N LYS A 131 -4.63 10.56 28.53
CA LYS A 131 -3.56 9.74 27.96
C LYS A 131 -2.30 10.59 27.74
N LYS A 132 -1.13 9.94 27.74
CA LYS A 132 0.11 10.57 27.26
C LYS A 132 0.14 10.61 25.73
N PRO A 133 0.84 11.57 25.11
CA PRO A 133 1.08 11.53 23.68
C PRO A 133 1.86 10.27 23.34
N GLU A 134 1.36 9.48 22.38
CA GLU A 134 2.13 8.38 21.83
C GLU A 134 3.20 9.00 20.92
N ILE A 135 4.39 9.26 21.45
CA ILE A 135 5.55 9.71 20.66
C ILE A 135 6.11 8.45 19.99
N TRP A 136 6.03 8.36 18.66
CA TRP A 136 6.45 7.16 17.92
C TRP A 136 7.97 7.13 17.65
N GLN A 137 8.72 8.07 18.23
CA GLN A 137 10.19 8.10 18.23
C GLN A 137 10.81 7.48 19.49
N LYS A 138 11.83 6.65 19.23
CA LYS A 138 12.74 5.97 20.17
C LYS A 138 12.08 5.22 21.34
N VAL A 139 10.97 4.51 21.11
CA VAL A 139 10.82 3.26 21.86
C VAL A 139 11.89 2.34 21.29
N GLU A 140 13.01 2.18 22.00
CA GLU A 140 13.99 1.16 21.67
C GLU A 140 13.25 -0.15 21.43
N ARG A 141 13.47 -0.73 20.26
CA ARG A 141 12.85 -2.01 19.91
C ARG A 141 13.18 -3.02 21.00
N LYS A 142 12.14 -3.59 21.60
CA LYS A 142 12.33 -4.71 22.53
C LYS A 142 12.82 -5.92 21.75
N ARG A 143 14.10 -6.24 21.92
CA ARG A 143 14.71 -7.40 21.26
C ARG A 143 13.97 -8.69 21.62
N SER A 144 13.69 -9.51 20.62
CA SER A 144 12.99 -10.79 20.80
C SER A 144 13.88 -11.79 21.56
N LYS A 145 13.29 -12.87 22.11
CA LYS A 145 14.08 -13.94 22.75
C LYS A 145 15.05 -14.59 21.76
N LEU A 146 14.61 -14.78 20.51
CA LEU A 146 15.42 -15.34 19.44
C LEU A 146 16.60 -14.42 19.09
N GLU A 147 16.34 -13.12 18.95
CA GLU A 147 17.38 -12.13 18.68
C GLU A 147 18.47 -12.16 19.75
N LYS A 148 18.07 -12.06 21.03
CA LYS A 148 19.02 -12.12 22.15
C LYS A 148 19.83 -13.42 22.16
N LYS A 149 19.21 -14.56 21.82
CA LYS A 149 19.89 -15.86 21.69
C LYS A 149 20.92 -15.86 20.55
N MET A 150 20.62 -15.20 19.44
CA MET A 150 21.53 -15.06 18.31
C MET A 150 22.68 -14.09 18.61
N GLU A 151 22.40 -12.94 19.21
CA GLU A 151 23.41 -11.92 19.58
C GLU A 151 24.46 -12.48 20.55
N LYS A 152 24.07 -13.38 21.47
CA LYS A 152 25.01 -14.08 22.35
C LYS A 152 26.02 -14.96 21.62
N LYS A 153 25.70 -15.42 20.41
CA LYS A 153 26.53 -16.33 19.61
C LYS A 153 27.27 -15.63 18.47
N ALA A 154 26.87 -14.41 18.11
CA ALA A 154 27.51 -13.63 17.08
C ALA A 154 27.23 -12.15 17.28
N THR A 155 28.29 -11.34 17.25
CA THR A 155 28.23 -9.88 17.32
C THR A 155 28.75 -9.27 16.03
N PHE A 156 28.23 -8.08 15.69
CA PHE A 156 28.77 -7.30 14.58
C PHE A 156 30.09 -6.66 15.02
N GLU A 157 31.04 -6.59 14.09
CA GLU A 157 32.24 -5.79 14.24
C GLU A 157 31.91 -4.31 14.02
N GLU A 158 32.74 -3.41 14.55
CA GLU A 158 32.61 -1.99 14.28
C GLU A 158 33.10 -1.64 12.87
N ALA A 159 32.53 -0.60 12.28
CA ALA A 159 32.98 -0.13 10.98
C ALA A 159 34.35 0.57 11.16
N THR A 160 35.35 0.12 10.40
CA THR A 160 36.72 0.66 10.43
C THR A 160 37.14 1.28 9.10
N GLU A 161 36.32 1.16 8.07
CA GLU A 161 36.59 1.66 6.71
C GLU A 161 35.37 2.42 6.18
N GLU A 162 35.57 3.36 5.24
CA GLU A 162 34.48 4.06 4.57
C GLU A 162 34.61 3.89 3.06
N LEU A 163 33.70 3.10 2.49
CA LEU A 163 33.59 2.83 1.06
C LEU A 163 32.29 3.44 0.51
N SER A 164 32.35 3.91 -0.73
CA SER A 164 31.16 4.33 -1.48
C SER A 164 30.32 3.12 -1.92
N GLU A 165 29.05 3.36 -2.25
CA GLU A 165 28.14 2.29 -2.72
C GLU A 165 28.58 1.69 -4.07
N GLU A 166 29.27 2.47 -4.91
CA GLU A 166 29.84 1.99 -6.17
C GLU A 166 31.00 1.04 -5.93
N GLU A 167 31.95 1.43 -5.07
CA GLU A 167 33.07 0.56 -4.67
C GLU A 167 32.60 -0.73 -4.01
N ILE A 168 31.58 -0.66 -3.15
CA ILE A 168 30.96 -1.85 -2.54
C ILE A 168 30.40 -2.78 -3.64
N GLY A 169 29.70 -2.21 -4.63
CA GLY A 169 29.16 -2.96 -5.76
C GLY A 169 30.24 -3.69 -6.56
N ASP A 170 31.34 -2.99 -6.87
CA ASP A 170 32.46 -3.53 -7.62
C ASP A 170 33.21 -4.63 -6.84
N LEU A 171 33.48 -4.40 -5.55
CA LEU A 171 34.10 -5.40 -4.68
C LEU A 171 33.24 -6.67 -4.57
N ILE A 172 31.91 -6.53 -4.44
CA ILE A 172 31.02 -7.70 -4.40
C ILE A 172 31.10 -8.48 -5.71
N LYS A 173 31.12 -7.80 -6.85
CA LYS A 173 31.26 -8.43 -8.17
C LYS A 173 32.60 -9.18 -8.28
N GLU A 174 33.70 -8.55 -7.89
CA GLU A 174 35.04 -9.15 -7.87
C GLU A 174 35.08 -10.39 -6.94
N ALA A 175 34.49 -10.29 -5.74
CA ALA A 175 34.40 -11.42 -4.81
C ALA A 175 33.68 -12.63 -5.42
N PHE A 176 32.62 -12.39 -6.19
CA PHE A 176 31.90 -13.46 -6.91
C PHE A 176 32.74 -14.09 -8.01
N GLU A 177 33.60 -13.34 -8.70
CA GLU A 177 34.52 -13.92 -9.70
C GLU A 177 35.48 -14.93 -9.06
N PHE A 178 36.04 -14.62 -7.89
CA PHE A 178 36.89 -15.55 -7.14
C PHE A 178 36.10 -16.71 -6.52
N PHE A 179 34.89 -16.43 -5.99
CA PHE A 179 34.02 -17.45 -5.42
C PHE A 179 33.65 -18.52 -6.47
N ASN A 180 33.26 -18.10 -7.68
CA ASN A 180 32.94 -18.99 -8.80
C ASN A 180 34.14 -19.81 -9.27
N LYS A 181 35.36 -19.26 -9.16
CA LYS A 181 36.62 -19.96 -9.41
C LYS A 181 37.06 -20.87 -8.23
N ARG A 182 36.26 -20.94 -7.17
CA ARG A 182 36.57 -21.64 -5.90
C ARG A 182 37.82 -21.14 -5.17
N ASP A 183 38.28 -19.92 -5.48
CA ASP A 183 39.34 -19.25 -4.72
C ASP A 183 38.72 -18.56 -3.48
N TYR A 184 38.30 -19.39 -2.54
CA TYR A 184 37.55 -18.94 -1.36
C TYR A 184 38.37 -18.01 -0.46
N LYS A 185 39.70 -18.13 -0.44
CA LYS A 185 40.59 -17.23 0.33
C LYS A 185 40.51 -15.79 -0.17
N LYS A 186 40.61 -15.59 -1.50
CA LYS A 186 40.52 -14.24 -2.07
C LYS A 186 39.11 -13.67 -1.96
N ALA A 187 38.08 -14.48 -2.23
CA ALA A 187 36.70 -14.06 -2.07
C ALA A 187 36.37 -13.67 -0.61
N GLU A 188 36.83 -14.45 0.38
CA GLU A 188 36.70 -14.13 1.82
C GLU A 188 37.31 -12.76 2.13
N LYS A 189 38.54 -12.50 1.67
CA LYS A 189 39.23 -11.22 1.90
C LYS A 189 38.43 -10.03 1.38
N ILE A 190 37.85 -10.13 0.19
CA ILE A 190 37.10 -9.04 -0.44
C ILE A 190 35.75 -8.83 0.27
N PHE A 191 35.01 -9.90 0.57
CA PHE A 191 33.76 -9.77 1.32
C PHE A 191 33.98 -9.19 2.73
N LEU A 192 35.04 -9.59 3.43
CA LEU A 192 35.37 -9.02 4.72
C LEU A 192 35.74 -7.53 4.63
N LYS A 193 36.40 -7.09 3.54
CA LYS A 193 36.66 -5.66 3.29
C LYS A 193 35.35 -4.87 3.19
N VAL A 194 34.35 -5.40 2.49
CA VAL A 194 33.01 -4.78 2.43
C VAL A 194 32.40 -4.69 3.84
N LEU A 195 32.54 -5.73 4.67
CA LEU A 195 32.01 -5.72 6.04
C LEU A 195 32.75 -4.79 6.99
N LYS A 196 34.05 -4.53 6.79
CA LYS A 196 34.75 -3.48 7.54
C LYS A 196 34.17 -2.08 7.31
N SER A 197 33.52 -1.86 6.16
CA SER A 197 32.82 -0.59 5.90
C SER A 197 31.32 -0.63 6.19
N ARG A 198 30.69 -1.77 5.98
CA ARG A 198 29.26 -1.99 6.26
C ARG A 198 29.09 -3.31 7.03
N PRO A 199 29.33 -3.33 8.35
CA PRO A 199 29.28 -4.58 9.13
C PRO A 199 27.92 -5.30 9.10
N LYS A 200 26.84 -4.55 8.83
CA LYS A 200 25.46 -5.04 8.71
C LYS A 200 25.01 -5.22 7.25
N HIS A 201 25.92 -5.29 6.28
CA HIS A 201 25.54 -5.49 4.88
C HIS A 201 24.98 -6.90 4.65
N VAL A 202 23.64 -6.99 4.64
CA VAL A 202 22.87 -8.26 4.65
C VAL A 202 23.34 -9.23 3.57
N ASN A 203 23.47 -8.77 2.32
CA ASN A 203 23.84 -9.64 1.20
C ASN A 203 25.27 -10.16 1.34
N THR A 204 26.20 -9.37 1.85
CA THR A 204 27.60 -9.81 2.03
C THR A 204 27.72 -10.83 3.15
N LEU A 205 26.98 -10.64 4.25
CA LEU A 205 26.89 -11.62 5.34
C LEU A 205 26.31 -12.95 4.84
N TYR A 206 25.26 -12.90 4.03
CA TYR A 206 24.69 -14.10 3.40
C TYR A 206 25.66 -14.76 2.40
N ASN A 207 26.34 -13.97 1.57
CA ASN A 207 27.32 -14.50 0.61
C ASN A 207 28.52 -15.15 1.32
N LEU A 208 28.99 -14.59 2.45
CA LEU A 208 30.00 -15.24 3.28
C LEU A 208 29.49 -16.56 3.87
N THR A 209 28.21 -16.64 4.22
CA THR A 209 27.58 -17.91 4.61
C THR A 209 27.71 -18.96 3.51
N CYS A 210 27.34 -18.60 2.27
CA CYS A 210 27.45 -19.46 1.10
C CYS A 210 28.91 -19.87 0.83
N LEU A 211 29.83 -18.91 0.89
CA LEU A 211 31.26 -19.14 0.73
C LEU A 211 31.80 -20.15 1.74
N TYR A 212 31.51 -19.97 3.03
CA TYR A 212 32.00 -20.87 4.06
C TYR A 212 31.32 -22.24 4.02
N ALA A 213 30.05 -22.31 3.62
CA ALA A 213 29.36 -23.59 3.43
C ALA A 213 30.03 -24.39 2.30
N GLN A 214 30.27 -23.77 1.14
CA GLN A 214 30.98 -24.41 0.01
C GLN A 214 32.43 -24.77 0.34
N TRP A 215 33.09 -23.96 1.18
CA TRP A 215 34.43 -24.26 1.69
C TRP A 215 34.44 -25.25 2.87
N ASN A 216 33.29 -25.83 3.21
CA ASN A 216 33.11 -26.79 4.31
C ASN A 216 33.58 -26.27 5.70
N LYS A 217 33.56 -24.95 5.91
CA LYS A 217 33.84 -24.28 7.20
C LYS A 217 32.52 -23.98 7.92
N LEU A 218 31.84 -25.04 8.36
CA LEU A 218 30.45 -24.95 8.83
C LEU A 218 30.26 -23.99 10.02
N ASP A 219 31.17 -23.95 11.00
CA ASP A 219 31.06 -23.03 12.13
C ASP A 219 31.08 -21.56 11.71
N LYS A 220 31.91 -21.22 10.71
CA LYS A 220 31.93 -19.87 10.13
C LYS A 220 30.65 -19.61 9.35
N ALA A 221 30.17 -20.58 8.58
CA ALA A 221 28.90 -20.45 7.86
C ALA A 221 27.75 -20.16 8.84
N GLU A 222 27.65 -20.91 9.95
CA GLU A 222 26.65 -20.66 10.99
C GLU A 222 26.78 -19.25 11.61
N LYS A 223 28.00 -18.81 11.92
CA LYS A 223 28.25 -17.46 12.45
C LYS A 223 27.71 -16.38 11.50
N TYR A 224 28.07 -16.44 10.22
CA TYR A 224 27.67 -15.42 9.25
C TYR A 224 26.18 -15.50 8.91
N LEU A 225 25.56 -16.69 8.96
CA LEU A 225 24.12 -16.82 8.79
C LEU A 225 23.35 -16.16 9.95
N ARG A 226 23.83 -16.33 11.19
CA ARG A 226 23.27 -15.60 12.34
C ARG A 226 23.36 -14.10 12.14
N LEU A 227 24.53 -13.60 11.71
CA LEU A 227 24.72 -12.16 11.46
C LEU A 227 23.83 -11.66 10.33
N ALA A 228 23.68 -12.42 9.24
CA ALA A 228 22.80 -12.07 8.13
C ALA A 228 21.36 -11.92 8.60
N VAL A 229 20.86 -12.88 9.40
CA VAL A 229 19.51 -12.84 9.99
C VAL A 229 19.36 -11.66 10.95
N LEU A 230 20.32 -11.42 11.84
CA LEU A 230 20.33 -10.26 12.74
C LEU A 230 20.33 -8.93 11.99
N ALA A 231 20.98 -8.88 10.82
CA ALA A 231 21.01 -7.71 9.94
C ALA A 231 19.73 -7.55 9.09
N GLY A 232 18.83 -8.54 9.08
CA GLY A 232 17.52 -8.46 8.41
C GLY A 232 17.32 -9.43 7.24
N TYR A 233 18.20 -10.42 7.03
CA TYR A 233 17.95 -11.47 6.04
C TYR A 233 16.73 -12.31 6.45
N SER A 234 15.77 -12.48 5.53
CA SER A 234 14.50 -13.16 5.81
C SER A 234 13.91 -13.95 4.64
N ASP A 235 14.66 -14.14 3.55
CA ASP A 235 14.22 -14.97 2.42
C ASP A 235 14.41 -16.46 2.72
N MET A 236 13.54 -16.99 3.57
CA MET A 236 13.61 -18.38 4.05
C MET A 236 13.40 -19.40 2.93
N LYS A 237 12.68 -19.04 1.86
CA LYS A 237 12.48 -19.91 0.70
C LYS A 237 13.77 -20.04 -0.11
N HIS A 238 14.45 -18.92 -0.36
CA HIS A 238 15.76 -18.96 -1.00
C HIS A 238 16.76 -19.72 -0.13
N LEU A 239 16.83 -19.41 1.17
CA LEU A 239 17.72 -20.09 2.12
C LEU A 239 17.61 -21.62 2.07
N GLU A 240 16.38 -22.15 2.04
CA GLU A 240 16.13 -23.59 2.01
C GLU A 240 16.54 -24.22 0.67
N ALA A 241 16.30 -23.52 -0.44
CA ALA A 241 16.55 -24.00 -1.80
C ALA A 241 17.98 -23.78 -2.30
N ASP A 242 18.75 -22.86 -1.70
CA ASP A 242 20.07 -22.44 -2.16
C ASP A 242 21.08 -23.59 -2.13
N SER A 243 21.56 -23.99 -3.32
CA SER A 243 22.52 -25.09 -3.48
C SER A 243 23.84 -24.83 -2.77
N ASP A 244 24.24 -23.57 -2.62
CA ASP A 244 25.51 -23.24 -1.97
C ASP A 244 25.50 -23.59 -0.48
N LEU A 245 24.31 -23.68 0.10
CA LEU A 245 24.11 -24.05 1.51
C LEU A 245 23.87 -25.54 1.72
N ALA A 246 23.95 -26.38 0.69
CA ALA A 246 23.74 -27.83 0.82
C ALA A 246 24.57 -28.47 1.96
N PRO A 247 25.86 -28.13 2.17
CA PRO A 247 26.64 -28.65 3.30
C PRO A 247 26.11 -28.24 4.69
N LEU A 248 25.42 -27.10 4.79
CA LEU A 248 24.92 -26.55 6.05
C LEU A 248 23.55 -27.13 6.44
N ARG A 249 22.76 -27.63 5.48
CA ARG A 249 21.37 -28.08 5.70
C ARG A 249 21.21 -29.18 6.74
N GLY A 250 22.23 -30.01 6.91
CA GLY A 250 22.25 -31.09 7.89
C GLY A 250 22.37 -30.61 9.35
N SER A 251 22.89 -29.40 9.56
CA SER A 251 23.24 -28.91 10.89
C SER A 251 22.02 -28.68 11.76
N LYS A 252 22.20 -28.87 13.09
CA LYS A 252 21.15 -28.61 14.08
C LYS A 252 20.69 -27.16 14.03
N PHE A 253 21.63 -26.22 13.88
CA PHE A 253 21.31 -24.80 13.78
C PHE A 253 20.46 -24.49 12.56
N PHE A 254 20.80 -25.02 11.38
CA PHE A 254 20.04 -24.74 10.16
C PHE A 254 18.59 -25.22 10.28
N LYS A 255 18.39 -26.43 10.81
CA LYS A 255 17.05 -27.00 11.07
C LYS A 255 16.27 -26.19 12.10
N GLU A 256 16.91 -25.74 13.18
CA GLU A 256 16.29 -24.85 14.17
C GLU A 256 15.92 -23.50 13.54
N LEU A 257 16.79 -22.92 12.71
CA LEU A 257 16.58 -21.64 12.05
C LEU A 257 15.36 -21.66 11.13
N LEU A 258 15.16 -22.74 10.37
CA LEU A 258 13.98 -22.89 9.51
C LEU A 258 12.67 -22.95 10.31
N LYS A 259 12.68 -23.54 11.51
CA LYS A 259 11.50 -23.58 12.40
C LYS A 259 11.13 -22.19 12.92
N GLU A 260 12.10 -21.29 13.02
CA GLU A 260 11.90 -19.91 13.49
C GLU A 260 11.58 -18.91 12.35
N SER A 261 11.23 -19.40 11.16
CA SER A 261 11.00 -18.61 9.94
C SER A 261 10.09 -17.40 10.13
N ASP A 262 8.96 -17.54 10.84
CA ASP A 262 8.06 -16.41 11.07
C ASP A 262 8.63 -15.38 12.04
N GLN A 263 9.31 -15.82 13.11
CA GLN A 263 10.00 -14.90 14.03
C GLN A 263 11.13 -14.13 13.34
N ILE A 264 11.88 -14.79 12.45
CA ILE A 264 12.94 -14.17 11.65
C ILE A 264 12.37 -13.10 10.72
N LYS A 265 11.25 -13.38 10.05
CA LYS A 265 10.59 -12.43 9.17
C LYS A 265 10.03 -11.22 9.94
N ALA A 266 9.45 -11.45 11.12
CA ALA A 266 8.99 -10.37 11.99
C ALA A 266 10.17 -9.50 12.46
N MET A 267 11.28 -10.12 12.88
CA MET A 267 12.51 -9.39 13.24
C MET A 267 13.04 -8.55 12.07
N ALA A 268 13.03 -9.07 10.84
CA ALA A 268 13.43 -8.34 9.64
C ALA A 268 12.46 -7.20 9.27
N ALA A 269 11.16 -7.40 9.53
CA ALA A 269 10.14 -6.36 9.34
C ALA A 269 10.36 -5.18 10.29
N GLU A 270 10.65 -5.44 11.55
CA GLU A 270 11.01 -4.41 12.53
C GLU A 270 12.28 -3.65 12.12
N ARG A 271 13.33 -4.34 11.66
CA ARG A 271 14.54 -3.68 11.12
C ARG A 271 14.23 -2.82 9.90
N THR A 272 13.34 -3.28 9.03
CA THR A 272 12.90 -2.50 7.88
C THR A 272 12.15 -1.25 8.33
N LEU A 273 11.28 -1.35 9.34
CA LEU A 273 10.56 -0.21 9.92
C LEU A 273 11.53 0.80 10.54
N GLU A 274 12.55 0.35 11.29
CA GLU A 274 13.60 1.21 11.86
C GLU A 274 14.31 2.03 10.77
N ARG A 275 14.75 1.36 9.70
CA ARG A 275 15.38 2.04 8.56
C ARG A 275 14.44 3.04 7.87
N LEU A 276 13.15 2.72 7.77
CA LEU A 276 12.15 3.64 7.20
C LEU A 276 11.97 4.87 8.11
N LYS A 277 11.95 4.69 9.44
CA LYS A 277 11.90 5.78 10.41
C LYS A 277 13.11 6.70 10.30
N GLU A 278 14.31 6.14 10.22
CA GLU A 278 15.54 6.90 10.01
C GLU A 278 15.52 7.68 8.67
N LYS A 279 14.98 7.07 7.62
CA LYS A 279 14.94 7.65 6.27
C LYS A 279 13.94 8.78 6.10
N PHE A 280 12.76 8.67 6.72
CA PHE A 280 11.63 9.57 6.50
C PHE A 280 11.32 10.49 7.68
N GLY A 281 11.77 10.17 8.90
CA GLY A 281 11.60 11.02 10.08
C GLY A 281 10.16 11.07 10.62
N GLY A 282 9.91 12.02 11.52
CA GLY A 282 8.66 12.09 12.30
C GLY A 282 7.39 12.42 11.51
N GLY A 283 7.49 13.17 10.41
CA GLY A 283 6.35 13.57 9.57
C GLY A 283 5.65 12.42 8.82
N TYR A 284 6.06 11.19 9.08
CA TYR A 284 5.48 9.97 8.55
C TYR A 284 4.85 9.14 9.67
N THR A 285 3.80 8.42 9.31
CA THR A 285 3.23 7.38 10.15
C THR A 285 3.78 6.02 9.72
N PHE A 286 4.19 5.22 10.72
CA PHE A 286 4.75 3.90 10.54
C PHE A 286 3.92 2.85 11.29
N GLU A 287 3.59 1.74 10.65
CA GLU A 287 2.86 0.63 11.29
C GLU A 287 3.35 -0.71 10.73
N ILE A 288 3.42 -1.73 11.57
CA ILE A 288 3.53 -3.12 11.12
C ILE A 288 2.17 -3.78 11.36
N ASP A 289 1.63 -4.39 10.31
CA ASP A 289 0.53 -5.32 10.44
C ASP A 289 1.07 -6.75 10.48
N GLU A 290 1.09 -7.35 11.67
CA GLU A 290 1.53 -8.72 11.87
C GLU A 290 0.60 -9.74 11.17
N ASN A 291 -0.69 -9.43 11.09
CA ASN A 291 -1.70 -10.35 10.57
C ASN A 291 -1.56 -10.56 9.07
N ARG A 292 -1.50 -9.46 8.30
CA ARG A 292 -1.22 -9.52 6.86
C ARG A 292 0.22 -9.18 6.52
N LYS A 293 1.16 -9.25 7.45
CA LYS A 293 2.59 -9.04 7.16
C LYS A 293 2.82 -7.78 6.28
N PHE A 294 2.26 -6.64 6.67
CA PHE A 294 2.48 -5.36 5.97
C PHE A 294 3.34 -4.43 6.79
N ILE A 295 4.16 -3.62 6.13
CA ILE A 295 4.96 -2.56 6.75
C ILE A 295 4.56 -1.26 6.08
N PHE A 296 3.97 -0.33 6.81
CA PHE A 296 3.53 0.96 6.30
C PHE A 296 4.55 2.05 6.64
N ALA A 297 4.85 2.89 5.65
CA ALA A 297 5.46 4.20 5.83
C ALA A 297 4.69 5.21 4.97
N ALA A 298 3.79 5.97 5.57
CA ALA A 298 2.89 6.86 4.86
C ALA A 298 2.98 8.29 5.36
N LYS A 299 2.95 9.26 4.44
CA LYS A 299 2.74 10.66 4.79
C LYS A 299 1.35 10.84 5.40
N GLY A 300 1.27 11.72 6.39
CA GLY A 300 0.03 12.10 7.05
C GLY A 300 -0.33 11.21 8.23
N SER A 301 -1.58 11.28 8.67
CA SER A 301 -1.99 10.83 10.00
C SER A 301 -2.19 9.32 10.11
N ILE A 302 -2.27 8.84 11.36
CA ILE A 302 -2.58 7.43 11.67
C ILE A 302 -3.89 6.94 11.04
N GLN A 303 -4.86 7.82 10.83
CA GLN A 303 -6.11 7.48 10.14
C GLN A 303 -5.88 7.09 8.68
N ILE A 304 -4.89 7.69 8.00
CA ILE A 304 -4.54 7.32 6.62
C ILE A 304 -3.98 5.91 6.59
N VAL A 305 -3.03 5.58 7.48
CA VAL A 305 -2.42 4.24 7.54
C VAL A 305 -3.47 3.18 7.87
N LYS A 306 -4.34 3.43 8.86
CA LYS A 306 -5.44 2.53 9.22
C LYS A 306 -6.42 2.30 8.08
N SER A 307 -6.77 3.36 7.34
CA SER A 307 -7.64 3.28 6.16
C SER A 307 -6.98 2.47 5.04
N LEU A 308 -5.70 2.74 4.76
CA LEU A 308 -4.91 1.98 3.78
C LEU A 308 -4.85 0.50 4.15
N LYS A 309 -4.53 0.19 5.39
CA LYS A 309 -4.50 -1.18 5.92
C LYS A 309 -5.82 -1.90 5.67
N THR A 310 -6.93 -1.32 6.11
CA THR A 310 -8.27 -1.92 5.95
C THR A 310 -8.62 -2.14 4.47
N GLN A 311 -8.33 -1.17 3.61
CA GLN A 311 -8.61 -1.27 2.17
C GLN A 311 -7.78 -2.36 1.50
N LEU A 312 -6.50 -2.46 1.83
CA LEU A 312 -5.59 -3.45 1.26
C LEU A 312 -5.85 -4.85 1.80
N GLU A 313 -6.26 -5.01 3.06
CA GLU A 313 -6.75 -6.27 3.63
C GLU A 313 -7.94 -6.82 2.81
N VAL A 314 -8.98 -6.00 2.64
CA VAL A 314 -10.20 -6.37 1.90
C VAL A 314 -9.87 -6.66 0.43
N PHE A 315 -8.98 -5.89 -0.17
CA PHE A 315 -8.57 -6.09 -1.56
C PHE A 315 -7.71 -7.36 -1.74
N ALA A 316 -6.86 -7.69 -0.76
CA ALA A 316 -6.10 -8.94 -0.76
C ALA A 316 -7.02 -10.15 -0.62
N ASP A 317 -7.98 -10.11 0.33
CA ASP A 317 -9.00 -11.17 0.48
C ASP A 317 -9.76 -11.40 -0.81
N ALA A 318 -10.19 -10.32 -1.47
CA ALA A 318 -10.91 -10.46 -2.72
C ALA A 318 -10.04 -11.01 -3.86
N HIS A 319 -8.73 -10.71 -3.85
CA HIS A 319 -7.78 -11.34 -4.76
C HIS A 319 -7.64 -12.85 -4.52
N TRP A 320 -7.59 -13.28 -3.26
CA TRP A 320 -7.46 -14.70 -2.93
C TRP A 320 -8.71 -15.50 -3.27
N GLU A 321 -9.89 -14.93 -3.05
CA GLU A 321 -11.15 -15.57 -3.46
C GLU A 321 -11.27 -15.66 -5.00
N THR A 322 -10.83 -14.64 -5.72
CA THR A 322 -11.08 -14.53 -7.16
C THR A 322 -10.00 -15.21 -8.01
N ASN A 323 -8.72 -14.96 -7.67
CA ASN A 323 -7.60 -15.12 -8.60
C ASN A 323 -6.47 -15.99 -8.07
N PHE A 324 -5.99 -15.74 -6.85
CA PHE A 324 -4.70 -16.25 -6.37
C PHE A 324 -4.88 -17.24 -5.22
N ASP A 325 -4.27 -18.42 -5.30
CA ASP A 325 -4.45 -19.44 -4.25
C ASP A 325 -3.47 -19.24 -3.08
N TYR A 326 -2.42 -18.43 -3.26
CA TYR A 326 -1.37 -18.26 -2.25
C TYR A 326 -1.19 -16.80 -1.82
N ALA A 327 -1.19 -16.59 -0.50
CA ALA A 327 -0.82 -15.33 0.15
C ALA A 327 0.70 -15.13 0.24
N HIS A 328 1.11 -13.88 0.46
CA HIS A 328 2.51 -13.55 0.74
C HIS A 328 2.95 -14.13 2.09
N THR A 329 4.14 -14.74 2.08
CA THR A 329 4.73 -15.35 3.28
C THR A 329 5.71 -14.45 4.01
N SER A 330 6.12 -13.34 3.37
CA SER A 330 7.10 -12.35 3.84
C SER A 330 6.45 -10.96 3.85
N TYR A 331 7.02 -10.03 4.62
CA TYR A 331 6.40 -8.72 4.79
C TYR A 331 6.48 -7.89 3.51
N LEU A 332 5.36 -7.29 3.11
CA LEU A 332 5.28 -6.33 2.01
C LEU A 332 5.44 -4.92 2.57
N THR A 333 6.46 -4.21 2.11
CA THR A 333 6.66 -2.80 2.48
C THR A 333 5.84 -1.90 1.58
N ILE A 334 5.02 -1.02 2.16
CA ILE A 334 4.10 -0.12 1.48
C ILE A 334 4.47 1.31 1.85
N ILE A 335 4.97 2.06 0.87
CA ILE A 335 5.43 3.44 1.03
C ILE A 335 4.50 4.38 0.28
N TYR A 336 3.89 5.31 1.02
CA TYR A 336 3.10 6.42 0.48
C TYR A 336 3.77 7.75 0.83
N PRO A 337 4.75 8.22 0.02
CA PRO A 337 5.61 9.32 0.41
C PRO A 337 5.07 10.71 0.04
N THR A 338 5.72 11.75 0.57
CA THR A 338 5.60 13.14 0.08
C THR A 338 6.04 13.24 -1.37
N THR A 339 5.63 14.30 -2.08
CA THR A 339 6.02 14.49 -3.49
C THR A 339 7.53 14.64 -3.65
N GLU A 340 8.19 15.29 -2.68
CA GLU A 340 9.63 15.47 -2.64
C GLU A 340 10.35 14.13 -2.44
N ASP A 341 9.92 13.37 -1.43
CA ASP A 341 10.47 12.05 -1.15
C ASP A 341 10.23 11.06 -2.30
N TYR A 342 9.06 11.11 -2.93
CA TYR A 342 8.77 10.31 -4.12
C TYR A 342 9.79 10.59 -5.23
N SER A 343 10.08 11.87 -5.49
CA SER A 343 11.06 12.28 -6.50
C SER A 343 12.48 11.81 -6.17
N ARG A 344 12.83 11.78 -4.88
CA ARG A 344 14.11 11.23 -4.38
C ARG A 344 14.17 9.71 -4.59
N LEU A 345 13.12 8.98 -4.23
CA LEU A 345 13.02 7.52 -4.41
C LEU A 345 13.11 7.12 -5.88
N LEU A 346 12.47 7.87 -6.80
CA LEU A 346 12.59 7.60 -8.23
C LEU A 346 14.04 7.67 -8.72
N ARG A 347 14.85 8.61 -8.20
CA ARG A 347 16.28 8.70 -8.53
C ARG A 347 17.09 7.55 -7.93
N GLU A 348 16.85 7.27 -6.64
CA GLU A 348 17.52 6.19 -5.90
C GLU A 348 17.34 4.83 -6.60
N TYR A 349 16.11 4.51 -7.02
CA TYR A 349 15.80 3.25 -7.70
C TYR A 349 15.92 3.32 -9.23
N ARG A 350 16.47 4.43 -9.78
CA ARG A 350 16.67 4.65 -11.22
C ARG A 350 15.38 4.44 -12.05
N LEU A 351 14.25 4.85 -11.50
CA LEU A 351 12.93 4.75 -12.12
C LEU A 351 12.66 5.98 -13.01
N GLY A 352 11.92 5.76 -14.10
CA GLY A 352 11.60 6.82 -15.07
C GLY A 352 10.78 7.96 -14.46
N ARG A 353 11.03 9.20 -14.91
CA ARG A 353 10.19 10.36 -14.55
C ARG A 353 8.76 10.13 -15.04
N GLY A 354 7.78 10.21 -14.14
CA GLY A 354 6.35 10.04 -14.45
C GLY A 354 5.75 8.67 -14.13
N VAL A 355 6.54 7.75 -13.57
CA VAL A 355 6.02 6.54 -12.93
C VAL A 355 5.18 6.95 -11.71
N ALA A 356 3.92 6.55 -11.64
CA ALA A 356 3.00 6.93 -10.56
C ALA A 356 3.07 5.99 -9.35
N GLY A 357 3.50 4.75 -9.56
CA GLY A 357 3.77 3.76 -8.54
C GLY A 357 4.69 2.68 -9.08
N TRP A 358 5.30 1.92 -8.19
CA TRP A 358 6.22 0.85 -8.53
C TRP A 358 6.23 -0.23 -7.45
N TYR A 359 6.03 -1.47 -7.85
CA TYR A 359 6.32 -2.66 -7.07
C TYR A 359 7.65 -3.29 -7.47
N SER A 360 8.46 -3.64 -6.47
CA SER A 360 9.70 -4.38 -6.59
C SER A 360 9.58 -5.75 -5.92
N SER A 361 9.71 -6.82 -6.72
CA SER A 361 9.75 -8.19 -6.20
C SER A 361 11.03 -8.48 -5.40
N ARG A 362 12.16 -7.87 -5.78
CA ARG A 362 13.47 -8.07 -5.10
C ARG A 362 13.45 -7.53 -3.67
N GLY A 363 12.81 -6.39 -3.45
CA GLY A 363 12.70 -5.76 -2.13
C GLY A 363 11.39 -6.06 -1.41
N ASN A 364 10.48 -6.81 -2.05
CA ASN A 364 9.07 -6.93 -1.68
C ASN A 364 8.49 -5.59 -1.20
N MET A 365 8.61 -4.57 -2.03
CA MET A 365 8.31 -3.17 -1.70
C MET A 365 7.44 -2.54 -2.77
N LEU A 366 6.42 -1.83 -2.33
CA LEU A 366 5.52 -1.02 -3.14
C LEU A 366 5.70 0.44 -2.74
N ILE A 367 5.91 1.29 -3.74
CA ILE A 367 5.93 2.74 -3.59
C ILE A 367 4.83 3.33 -4.47
N THR A 368 3.98 4.20 -3.93
CA THR A 368 2.95 4.86 -4.72
C THR A 368 2.85 6.34 -4.41
N SER A 369 2.71 7.17 -5.43
CA SER A 369 2.46 8.61 -5.29
C SER A 369 0.99 8.96 -5.05
N THR A 370 0.08 8.04 -5.35
CA THR A 370 -1.37 8.26 -5.32
C THR A 370 -2.11 7.10 -4.68
N LEU A 371 -3.16 7.43 -3.93
CA LEU A 371 -4.10 6.45 -3.41
C LEU A 371 -5.15 6.13 -4.47
N GLY A 372 -5.67 4.90 -4.48
CA GLY A 372 -6.62 4.42 -5.49
C GLY A 372 -5.96 3.59 -6.59
N SER A 373 -6.23 3.87 -7.87
CA SER A 373 -5.93 2.91 -8.95
C SER A 373 -4.46 2.49 -9.04
N THR A 374 -3.55 3.45 -8.86
CA THR A 374 -2.11 3.18 -8.87
C THR A 374 -1.71 2.26 -7.72
N LEU A 375 -2.19 2.52 -6.50
CA LEU A 375 -1.95 1.65 -5.35
C LEU A 375 -2.46 0.23 -5.61
N TYR A 376 -3.70 0.08 -6.10
CA TYR A 376 -4.27 -1.24 -6.39
C TYR A 376 -3.56 -1.96 -7.55
N HIS A 377 -3.06 -1.23 -8.54
CA HIS A 377 -2.24 -1.79 -9.61
C HIS A 377 -0.96 -2.43 -9.05
N GLU A 378 -0.17 -1.65 -8.32
CA GLU A 378 1.08 -2.14 -7.74
C GLU A 378 0.85 -3.22 -6.66
N PHE A 379 -0.24 -3.11 -5.92
CA PHE A 379 -0.59 -4.11 -4.92
C PHE A 379 -1.03 -5.43 -5.55
N THR A 380 -1.71 -5.37 -6.71
CA THR A 380 -2.01 -6.57 -7.51
C THR A 380 -0.73 -7.26 -7.97
N HIS A 381 0.30 -6.50 -8.38
CA HIS A 381 1.62 -7.07 -8.70
C HIS A 381 2.22 -7.81 -7.50
N ALA A 382 2.11 -7.26 -6.29
CA ALA A 382 2.60 -7.90 -5.07
C ALA A 382 1.86 -9.22 -4.78
N MET A 383 0.53 -9.23 -4.88
CA MET A 383 -0.28 -10.44 -4.69
C MET A 383 0.01 -11.50 -5.76
N HIS A 384 0.11 -11.08 -7.01
CA HIS A 384 0.47 -11.97 -8.12
C HIS A 384 1.88 -12.55 -7.95
N GLN A 385 2.83 -11.74 -7.46
CA GLN A 385 4.18 -12.21 -7.17
C GLN A 385 4.21 -13.26 -6.06
N ALA A 386 3.39 -13.12 -5.02
CA ALA A 386 3.28 -14.13 -3.97
C ALA A 386 2.81 -15.49 -4.53
N ASP A 387 1.77 -15.50 -5.37
CA ASP A 387 1.25 -16.70 -6.02
C ASP A 387 2.29 -17.32 -6.96
N LYS A 388 2.91 -16.52 -7.83
CA LYS A 388 3.98 -16.96 -8.74
C LYS A 388 5.16 -17.59 -7.98
N SER A 389 5.62 -16.94 -6.92
CA SER A 389 6.74 -17.41 -6.10
C SER A 389 6.40 -18.72 -5.38
N ALA A 390 5.17 -18.86 -4.85
CA ALA A 390 4.73 -20.11 -4.23
C ALA A 390 4.73 -21.28 -5.24
N ARG A 391 4.39 -20.99 -6.50
CA ARG A 391 4.38 -21.99 -7.58
C ARG A 391 5.72 -22.18 -8.30
N ARG A 392 6.74 -21.36 -8.02
CA ARG A 392 8.01 -21.31 -8.78
C ARG A 392 7.79 -21.03 -10.27
N GLN A 393 6.92 -20.06 -10.59
CA GLN A 393 6.54 -19.72 -11.97
C GLN A 393 6.94 -18.29 -12.34
N HIS A 394 7.26 -18.08 -13.63
CA HIS A 394 7.51 -16.77 -14.23
C HIS A 394 6.48 -16.49 -15.32
N HIS A 395 5.44 -15.74 -14.99
CA HIS A 395 4.36 -15.47 -15.93
C HIS A 395 4.77 -14.43 -16.98
N PRO A 396 4.23 -14.53 -18.21
CA PRO A 396 4.57 -13.62 -19.28
C PRO A 396 4.09 -12.20 -18.96
N ILE A 397 4.77 -11.21 -19.55
CA ILE A 397 4.54 -9.78 -19.25
C ILE A 397 3.10 -9.35 -19.57
N TRP A 398 2.49 -9.90 -20.62
CA TRP A 398 1.12 -9.57 -21.00
C TRP A 398 0.12 -9.89 -19.88
N LEU A 399 0.34 -11.00 -19.18
CA LEU A 399 -0.50 -11.46 -18.07
C LEU A 399 -0.17 -10.69 -16.80
N THR A 400 1.11 -10.47 -16.51
CA THR A 400 1.54 -9.71 -15.32
C THR A 400 0.98 -8.28 -15.34
N GLU A 401 1.15 -7.57 -16.46
CA GLU A 401 0.58 -6.22 -16.60
C GLU A 401 -0.92 -6.23 -16.85
N GLY A 402 -1.42 -7.30 -17.48
CA GLY A 402 -2.84 -7.50 -17.72
C GLY A 402 -3.63 -7.63 -16.44
N ILE A 403 -3.19 -8.47 -15.50
CA ILE A 403 -3.93 -8.74 -14.26
C ILE A 403 -3.95 -7.51 -13.37
N ALA A 404 -2.80 -6.83 -13.20
CA ALA A 404 -2.74 -5.56 -12.49
C ALA A 404 -3.61 -4.49 -13.17
N GLY A 405 -3.50 -4.35 -14.50
CA GLY A 405 -4.32 -3.42 -15.27
C GLY A 405 -5.82 -3.74 -15.27
N CYS A 406 -6.20 -5.02 -15.18
CA CYS A 406 -7.57 -5.47 -15.08
C CYS A 406 -8.16 -5.10 -13.71
N TYR A 407 -7.37 -5.32 -12.65
CA TYR A 407 -7.84 -5.17 -11.28
C TYR A 407 -7.63 -3.77 -10.66
N GLU A 408 -6.81 -2.90 -11.26
CA GLU A 408 -6.48 -1.54 -10.74
C GLU A 408 -7.69 -0.65 -10.48
N THR A 409 -8.83 -0.92 -11.10
CA THR A 409 -10.08 -0.17 -10.86
C THR A 409 -11.27 -1.09 -10.60
N SER A 410 -11.03 -2.17 -9.87
CA SER A 410 -12.06 -3.16 -9.59
C SER A 410 -13.02 -2.73 -8.51
N THR A 411 -14.09 -3.50 -8.47
CA THR A 411 -15.11 -3.38 -7.47
C THR A 411 -15.28 -4.71 -6.79
N ILE A 412 -15.41 -4.71 -5.46
CA ILE A 412 -15.57 -5.98 -4.74
C ILE A 412 -17.06 -6.20 -4.49
N TYR A 413 -17.55 -7.36 -4.89
CA TYR A 413 -18.94 -7.78 -4.70
C TYR A 413 -18.96 -9.21 -4.16
N LYS A 414 -19.60 -9.42 -3.00
CA LYS A 414 -19.60 -10.73 -2.30
C LYS A 414 -18.18 -11.30 -2.14
N ASN A 415 -17.23 -10.46 -1.75
CA ASN A 415 -15.80 -10.78 -1.62
C ASN A 415 -15.09 -11.13 -2.93
N GLU A 416 -15.72 -11.00 -4.10
CA GLU A 416 -15.06 -11.23 -5.39
C GLU A 416 -14.70 -9.90 -6.07
N LEU A 417 -13.55 -9.89 -6.76
CA LEU A 417 -13.14 -8.77 -7.60
C LEU A 417 -13.85 -8.79 -8.94
N VAL A 418 -14.56 -7.70 -9.21
CA VAL A 418 -15.25 -7.42 -10.47
C VAL A 418 -14.51 -6.30 -11.20
N PRO A 419 -13.80 -6.61 -12.30
CA PRO A 419 -13.10 -5.62 -13.11
C PRO A 419 -14.05 -4.56 -13.70
N SER A 420 -13.64 -3.29 -13.60
CA SER A 420 -14.38 -2.20 -14.25
C SER A 420 -13.99 -2.01 -15.72
N MET A 421 -15.00 -1.79 -16.56
CA MET A 421 -14.83 -1.33 -17.94
C MET A 421 -14.68 0.20 -17.96
N ILE A 422 -13.49 0.67 -17.61
CA ILE A 422 -13.19 2.10 -17.69
C ILE A 422 -12.88 2.48 -19.12
N LEU A 423 -13.55 3.52 -19.60
CA LEU A 423 -13.31 4.13 -20.90
C LEU A 423 -12.15 5.15 -20.79
N SER A 424 -10.96 4.62 -20.53
CA SER A 424 -9.73 5.39 -20.27
C SER A 424 -9.01 5.77 -21.58
N ASN A 425 -7.85 6.43 -21.48
CA ASN A 425 -6.96 6.59 -22.63
C ASN A 425 -6.49 5.24 -23.19
N ARG A 426 -6.34 4.21 -22.34
CA ARG A 426 -6.04 2.83 -22.78
C ARG A 426 -7.20 2.28 -23.60
N PHE A 427 -8.46 2.54 -23.21
CA PHE A 427 -9.63 2.14 -24.00
C PHE A 427 -9.62 2.75 -25.41
N GLN A 428 -9.36 4.06 -25.48
CA GLN A 428 -9.25 4.77 -26.76
C GLN A 428 -8.12 4.22 -27.62
N GLN A 429 -6.99 3.84 -26.99
CA GLN A 429 -5.87 3.24 -27.69
C GLN A 429 -6.24 1.88 -28.29
N ILE A 430 -6.77 0.94 -27.49
CA ILE A 430 -7.11 -0.39 -28.01
C ILE A 430 -8.20 -0.33 -29.08
N LYS A 431 -9.16 0.61 -28.98
CA LYS A 431 -10.18 0.78 -30.01
C LYS A 431 -9.58 1.26 -31.33
N ARG A 432 -8.65 2.22 -31.31
CA ARG A 432 -7.92 2.65 -32.51
C ARG A 432 -7.04 1.54 -33.09
N ASP A 433 -6.37 0.79 -32.22
CA ASP A 433 -5.50 -0.29 -32.64
C ASP A 433 -6.31 -1.41 -33.31
N ALA A 434 -7.46 -1.78 -32.73
CA ALA A 434 -8.40 -2.75 -33.29
C ALA A 434 -9.01 -2.32 -34.64
N GLN A 435 -9.10 -1.01 -34.92
CA GLN A 435 -9.56 -0.50 -36.22
C GLN A 435 -8.46 -0.53 -37.30
N GLY A 436 -7.19 -0.51 -36.90
CA GLY A 436 -6.06 -0.40 -37.82
C GLY A 436 -5.17 -1.65 -37.86
N SER A 437 -3.96 -1.47 -38.38
CA SER A 437 -2.89 -2.48 -38.45
C SER A 437 -2.01 -2.52 -37.20
N ARG A 438 -2.29 -1.69 -36.18
CA ARG A 438 -1.51 -1.58 -34.94
C ARG A 438 -1.90 -2.58 -33.85
N PHE A 439 -2.94 -3.37 -34.08
CA PHE A 439 -3.33 -4.44 -33.18
C PHE A 439 -2.29 -5.56 -33.22
N THR A 440 -1.60 -5.82 -32.11
CA THR A 440 -0.59 -6.88 -32.06
C THR A 440 -1.28 -8.25 -32.06
N PRO A 441 -0.95 -9.18 -32.98
CA PRO A 441 -1.55 -10.52 -32.96
C PRO A 441 -1.32 -11.25 -31.64
N LEU A 442 -2.34 -11.94 -31.11
CA LEU A 442 -2.32 -12.63 -29.81
C LEU A 442 -1.18 -13.65 -29.70
N GLY A 443 -0.85 -14.35 -30.77
CA GLY A 443 0.29 -15.29 -30.77
C GLY A 443 1.62 -14.60 -30.43
N THR A 444 1.88 -13.45 -31.06
CA THR A 444 3.07 -12.62 -30.76
C THR A 444 2.94 -11.94 -29.41
N PHE A 445 1.75 -11.48 -29.08
CA PHE A 445 1.47 -10.74 -27.86
C PHE A 445 1.66 -11.58 -26.60
N CYS A 446 1.15 -12.82 -26.60
CA CYS A 446 1.22 -13.71 -25.44
C CYS A 446 2.62 -14.29 -25.20
N THR A 447 3.53 -14.19 -26.18
CA THR A 447 4.89 -14.77 -26.14
C THR A 447 6.00 -13.73 -26.05
N MET A 448 5.69 -12.43 -26.08
CA MET A 448 6.72 -11.40 -26.16
C MET A 448 7.51 -11.21 -24.86
N SER A 449 8.77 -10.81 -25.01
CA SER A 449 9.61 -10.39 -23.88
C SER A 449 9.22 -9.00 -23.36
N GLN A 450 9.59 -8.71 -22.12
CA GLN A 450 9.38 -7.40 -21.50
C GLN A 450 9.99 -6.26 -22.34
N GLY A 451 11.20 -6.44 -22.87
CA GLY A 451 11.84 -5.43 -23.72
C GLY A 451 11.03 -5.11 -24.98
N ARG A 452 10.46 -6.13 -25.64
CA ARG A 452 9.59 -5.94 -26.81
C ARG A 452 8.25 -5.32 -26.41
N PHE A 453 7.70 -5.69 -25.26
CA PHE A 453 6.49 -5.10 -24.70
C PHE A 453 6.64 -3.59 -24.50
N MET A 454 7.76 -3.17 -23.89
CA MET A 454 8.00 -1.78 -23.54
C MET A 454 8.21 -0.86 -24.77
N ARG A 455 8.61 -1.40 -25.94
CA ARG A 455 8.73 -0.60 -27.18
C ARG A 455 7.41 0.04 -27.60
N ASN A 456 6.28 -0.62 -27.35
CA ASN A 456 4.93 -0.11 -27.64
C ASN A 456 4.04 -0.18 -26.38
N ALA A 457 4.60 0.25 -25.25
CA ALA A 457 3.98 0.09 -23.92
C ALA A 457 2.51 0.51 -23.88
N MET A 458 2.14 1.67 -24.43
CA MET A 458 0.76 2.17 -24.40
C MET A 458 -0.25 1.20 -25.06
N THR A 459 0.09 0.66 -26.23
CA THR A 459 -0.75 -0.31 -26.94
C THR A 459 -0.81 -1.63 -26.16
N HIS A 460 0.32 -2.13 -25.70
CA HIS A 460 0.36 -3.43 -25.03
C HIS A 460 -0.30 -3.41 -23.66
N TYR A 461 -0.14 -2.33 -22.87
CA TYR A 461 -0.88 -2.13 -21.63
C TYR A 461 -2.40 -2.11 -21.86
N ALA A 462 -2.84 -1.46 -22.94
CA ALA A 462 -4.24 -1.43 -23.30
C ALA A 462 -4.73 -2.83 -23.69
N GLN A 463 -4.04 -3.50 -24.62
CA GLN A 463 -4.40 -4.83 -25.08
C GLN A 463 -4.43 -5.85 -23.92
N SER A 464 -3.43 -5.85 -23.04
CA SER A 464 -3.36 -6.71 -21.85
C SER A 464 -4.60 -6.54 -20.97
N ARG A 465 -4.91 -5.29 -20.60
CA ARG A 465 -6.06 -5.00 -19.72
C ARG A 465 -7.37 -5.45 -20.36
N TYR A 466 -7.65 -5.01 -21.59
CA TYR A 466 -8.96 -5.25 -22.20
C TYR A 466 -9.15 -6.70 -22.64
N PHE A 467 -8.07 -7.44 -22.92
CA PHE A 467 -8.17 -8.87 -23.16
C PHE A 467 -8.60 -9.62 -21.90
N LEU A 468 -8.03 -9.33 -20.71
CA LEU A 468 -8.51 -9.94 -19.47
C LEU A 468 -9.93 -9.49 -19.10
N VAL A 469 -10.30 -8.24 -19.37
CA VAL A 469 -11.70 -7.78 -19.21
C VAL A 469 -12.65 -8.53 -20.17
N TYR A 470 -12.22 -8.83 -21.39
CA TYR A 470 -12.98 -9.66 -22.32
C TYR A 470 -13.21 -11.08 -21.76
N LEU A 471 -12.16 -11.73 -21.24
CA LEU A 471 -12.28 -13.03 -20.58
C LEU A 471 -13.22 -12.97 -19.36
N PHE A 472 -13.17 -11.88 -18.60
CA PHE A 472 -14.09 -11.64 -17.49
C PHE A 472 -15.54 -11.51 -17.99
N LYS A 473 -15.79 -10.77 -19.08
CA LYS A 473 -17.13 -10.65 -19.68
C LYS A 473 -17.66 -11.95 -20.25
N LYS A 474 -16.77 -12.83 -20.69
CA LYS A 474 -17.10 -14.21 -21.06
C LYS A 474 -17.28 -15.14 -19.85
N GLN A 475 -17.09 -14.65 -18.62
CA GLN A 475 -17.17 -15.40 -17.36
C GLN A 475 -16.17 -16.56 -17.28
N VAL A 476 -15.04 -16.45 -17.99
CA VAL A 476 -14.01 -17.50 -18.02
C VAL A 476 -12.68 -17.08 -17.40
N LEU A 477 -12.49 -15.80 -17.03
CA LEU A 477 -11.20 -15.30 -16.53
C LEU A 477 -10.65 -16.11 -15.35
N SER A 478 -11.43 -16.32 -14.29
CA SER A 478 -10.98 -17.06 -13.10
C SER A 478 -10.71 -18.53 -13.43
N LYS A 479 -11.61 -19.18 -14.19
CA LYS A 479 -11.42 -20.56 -14.69
C LYS A 479 -10.13 -20.69 -15.49
N TRP A 480 -9.92 -19.77 -16.45
CA TRP A 480 -8.74 -19.76 -17.29
C TRP A 480 -7.46 -19.59 -16.47
N TYR A 481 -7.42 -18.65 -15.53
CA TYR A 481 -6.23 -18.43 -14.71
C TYR A 481 -5.89 -19.68 -13.89
N LYS A 482 -6.89 -20.31 -13.25
CA LYS A 482 -6.73 -21.54 -12.46
C LYS A 482 -6.26 -22.73 -13.30
N GLU A 483 -6.71 -22.83 -14.56
CA GLU A 483 -6.21 -23.84 -15.49
C GLU A 483 -4.78 -23.53 -15.96
N TYR A 484 -4.49 -22.27 -16.25
CA TYR A 484 -3.19 -21.82 -16.75
C TYR A 484 -2.07 -22.09 -15.72
N VAL A 485 -2.27 -21.73 -14.46
CA VAL A 485 -1.26 -21.97 -13.42
C VAL A 485 -0.98 -23.45 -13.18
N LYS A 486 -1.92 -24.35 -13.51
CA LYS A 486 -1.71 -25.81 -13.49
C LYS A 486 -0.96 -26.29 -14.72
N ALA A 487 -1.28 -25.75 -15.90
CA ALA A 487 -0.69 -26.12 -17.19
C ALA A 487 0.62 -25.38 -17.52
N TYR A 488 1.09 -24.47 -16.66
CA TYR A 488 2.17 -23.53 -16.94
C TYR A 488 3.46 -24.19 -17.47
N ALA A 489 3.80 -25.38 -16.99
CA ALA A 489 5.01 -26.08 -17.45
C ALA A 489 4.95 -26.42 -18.96
N GLN A 490 3.76 -26.72 -19.49
CA GLN A 490 3.53 -27.06 -20.90
C GLN A 490 3.01 -25.89 -21.74
N ASP A 491 2.51 -24.83 -21.09
CA ASP A 491 1.89 -23.66 -21.72
C ASP A 491 2.31 -22.36 -21.02
N ARG A 492 3.59 -22.00 -21.16
CA ARG A 492 4.14 -20.79 -20.53
C ARG A 492 3.52 -19.49 -21.02
N SER A 493 2.94 -19.47 -22.22
CA SER A 493 2.27 -18.29 -22.80
C SER A 493 0.81 -18.16 -22.37
N GLY A 494 0.18 -19.28 -21.98
CA GLY A 494 -1.24 -19.40 -21.67
C GLY A 494 -2.14 -19.58 -22.89
N ILE A 495 -1.58 -19.70 -24.10
CA ILE A 495 -2.30 -19.79 -25.36
C ILE A 495 -3.13 -21.08 -25.43
N LYS A 496 -2.51 -22.24 -25.18
CA LYS A 496 -3.21 -23.52 -25.26
C LYS A 496 -4.36 -23.58 -24.25
N THR A 497 -4.15 -22.97 -23.08
CA THR A 497 -5.16 -22.86 -22.04
C THR A 497 -6.30 -21.92 -22.44
N LEU A 498 -6.02 -20.83 -23.17
CA LEU A 498 -7.06 -19.98 -23.76
C LEU A 498 -7.93 -20.77 -24.75
N GLU A 499 -7.29 -21.48 -25.68
CA GLU A 499 -7.98 -22.28 -26.71
C GLU A 499 -8.86 -23.36 -26.07
N LYS A 500 -8.32 -24.06 -25.07
CA LYS A 500 -9.06 -25.08 -24.30
C LYS A 500 -10.27 -24.50 -23.57
N VAL A 501 -10.10 -23.37 -22.87
CA VAL A 501 -11.16 -22.80 -22.01
C VAL A 501 -12.25 -22.12 -22.84
N LEU A 502 -11.89 -21.49 -23.95
CA LEU A 502 -12.83 -20.83 -24.86
C LEU A 502 -13.41 -21.78 -25.93
N GLY A 503 -12.81 -22.96 -26.12
CA GLY A 503 -13.24 -23.93 -27.13
C GLY A 503 -13.06 -23.43 -28.58
N LYS A 504 -12.03 -22.60 -28.82
CA LYS A 504 -11.79 -21.92 -30.10
C LYS A 504 -10.31 -21.86 -30.42
N SER A 505 -9.97 -21.78 -31.71
CA SER A 505 -8.59 -21.52 -32.13
C SER A 505 -8.14 -20.13 -31.70
N LEU A 506 -6.83 -19.92 -31.52
CA LEU A 506 -6.29 -18.59 -31.19
C LEU A 506 -6.70 -17.51 -32.19
N VAL A 507 -6.80 -17.86 -33.47
CA VAL A 507 -7.21 -16.95 -34.55
C VAL A 507 -8.67 -16.51 -34.35
N ASP A 508 -9.56 -17.44 -34.02
CA ASP A 508 -10.97 -17.13 -33.76
C ASP A 508 -11.14 -16.33 -32.46
N ILE A 509 -10.35 -16.63 -31.42
CA ILE A 509 -10.32 -15.86 -30.17
C ILE A 509 -9.88 -14.42 -30.43
N GLU A 510 -8.84 -14.24 -31.24
CA GLU A 510 -8.35 -12.92 -31.64
C GLU A 510 -9.41 -12.13 -32.39
N LYS A 511 -10.07 -12.77 -33.37
CA LYS A 511 -11.16 -12.16 -34.14
C LYS A 511 -12.31 -11.76 -33.22
N ASP A 512 -12.79 -12.67 -32.38
CA ASP A 512 -13.88 -12.40 -31.42
C ASP A 512 -13.54 -11.25 -30.47
N PHE A 513 -12.31 -11.22 -29.96
CA PHE A 513 -11.85 -10.16 -29.07
C PHE A 513 -11.81 -8.81 -29.80
N ARG A 514 -11.26 -8.78 -31.01
CA ARG A 514 -11.20 -7.58 -31.85
C ARG A 514 -12.60 -7.06 -32.16
N ASP A 515 -13.49 -7.94 -32.61
CA ASP A 515 -14.89 -7.61 -32.91
C ASP A 515 -15.59 -7.06 -31.65
N TRP A 516 -15.38 -7.71 -30.50
CA TRP A 516 -15.90 -7.22 -29.23
C TRP A 516 -15.42 -5.80 -28.91
N VAL A 517 -14.12 -5.51 -29.04
CA VAL A 517 -13.56 -4.16 -28.81
C VAL A 517 -14.24 -3.12 -29.72
N LEU A 518 -14.50 -3.47 -30.98
CA LEU A 518 -15.14 -2.58 -31.95
C LEU A 518 -16.60 -2.28 -31.60
N THR A 519 -17.33 -3.22 -30.98
CA THR A 519 -18.71 -3.00 -30.51
C THR A 519 -18.82 -2.05 -29.31
N LEU A 520 -17.73 -1.86 -28.53
CA LEU A 520 -17.75 -0.98 -27.36
C LEU A 520 -17.93 0.49 -27.78
N PRO A 521 -18.67 1.32 -27.00
CA PRO A 521 -19.02 2.67 -27.41
C PRO A 521 -17.78 3.56 -27.57
N ALA A 522 -17.73 4.38 -28.63
CA ALA A 522 -16.70 5.41 -28.75
C ALA A 522 -16.90 6.50 -27.68
N THR A 523 -15.86 6.87 -26.95
CA THR A 523 -15.95 8.03 -26.06
C THR A 523 -15.46 9.29 -26.75
N ARG A 524 -16.25 10.36 -26.71
CA ARG A 524 -15.74 11.72 -26.92
C ARG A 524 -14.76 12.02 -25.77
N GLY A 525 -13.48 12.12 -26.11
CA GLY A 525 -12.42 12.45 -25.15
C GLY A 525 -12.75 13.74 -24.41
N ARG A 526 -12.77 13.69 -23.07
CA ARG A 526 -12.79 14.89 -22.24
C ARG A 526 -11.88 14.65 -21.02
N GLY A 527 -10.71 15.27 -21.05
CA GLY A 527 -9.81 15.35 -19.90
C GLY A 527 -10.41 16.18 -18.77
N GLY A 528 -9.91 15.98 -17.55
CA GLY A 528 -10.26 16.80 -16.38
C GLY A 528 -11.71 16.66 -15.91
N ARG A 529 -12.23 15.42 -15.81
CA ARG A 529 -13.60 15.23 -15.29
C ARG A 529 -13.68 15.58 -13.82
N VAL A 530 -14.76 16.27 -13.47
CA VAL A 530 -15.26 16.42 -12.11
C VAL A 530 -15.40 15.03 -11.50
N SER A 531 -14.77 14.85 -10.35
CA SER A 531 -14.77 13.61 -9.59
C SER A 531 -15.45 13.86 -8.27
N ILE A 532 -16.18 12.86 -7.80
CA ILE A 532 -16.64 12.81 -6.42
C ILE A 532 -15.69 11.97 -5.55
N GLY A 533 -14.56 11.48 -6.06
CA GLY A 533 -13.64 10.66 -5.26
C GLY A 533 -14.22 9.30 -4.86
N ALA A 534 -15.10 8.72 -5.67
CA ALA A 534 -15.56 7.34 -5.50
C ALA A 534 -15.73 6.67 -6.87
N SER A 535 -15.32 5.40 -6.97
CA SER A 535 -15.51 4.56 -8.16
C SER A 535 -16.82 3.78 -8.04
N ALA A 536 -17.60 3.82 -9.12
CA ALA A 536 -18.87 3.14 -9.24
C ALA A 536 -18.70 1.74 -9.86
N ALA A 537 -19.33 0.74 -9.26
CA ALA A 537 -19.50 -0.62 -9.76
C ALA A 537 -20.89 -0.80 -10.37
N ASN A 538 -20.99 -1.51 -11.49
CA ASN A 538 -22.25 -2.16 -11.84
C ASN A 538 -22.42 -3.39 -10.94
N LEU A 539 -23.35 -3.31 -10.00
CA LEU A 539 -23.86 -4.46 -9.26
C LEU A 539 -24.99 -5.13 -10.07
N PRO A 540 -25.23 -6.45 -9.96
CA PRO A 540 -26.43 -7.07 -10.52
C PRO A 540 -27.67 -6.46 -9.87
N ALA A 541 -28.44 -5.71 -10.66
CA ALA A 541 -29.58 -4.95 -10.17
C ALA A 541 -30.80 -5.86 -10.00
N LYS A 542 -31.20 -6.12 -8.73
CA LYS A 542 -32.59 -6.48 -8.41
C LYS A 542 -33.33 -5.38 -7.63
N LYS A 543 -32.68 -4.28 -7.22
CA LYS A 543 -33.32 -3.18 -6.44
C LYS A 543 -32.73 -1.76 -6.65
N GLY A 544 -32.23 -1.42 -7.85
CA GLY A 544 -31.72 -0.07 -8.20
C GLY A 544 -30.50 0.44 -7.42
N GLY A 545 -29.80 1.44 -7.96
CA GLY A 545 -28.59 2.04 -7.39
C GLY A 545 -27.27 1.53 -8.00
N VAL A 546 -26.18 2.24 -7.72
CA VAL A 546 -24.81 1.92 -8.18
C VAL A 546 -23.91 1.74 -6.97
N GLY A 547 -23.24 0.60 -6.85
CA GLY A 547 -22.35 0.35 -5.72
C GLY A 547 -21.10 1.21 -5.77
N PHE A 548 -20.75 1.88 -4.68
CA PHE A 548 -19.43 2.44 -4.51
C PHE A 548 -18.48 1.36 -4.04
N SER A 549 -17.44 1.18 -4.83
CA SER A 549 -16.53 0.05 -4.70
C SER A 549 -15.14 0.42 -4.26
N CYS A 550 -14.84 1.70 -4.35
CA CYS A 550 -13.63 2.32 -3.85
C CYS A 550 -14.00 3.77 -3.57
N VAL A 551 -13.70 4.24 -2.37
CA VAL A 551 -13.75 5.66 -2.04
C VAL A 551 -12.29 6.13 -1.98
N THR A 552 -11.94 7.12 -2.79
CA THR A 552 -10.62 7.73 -2.82
C THR A 552 -10.37 8.41 -1.48
N ILE A 553 -9.42 7.88 -0.71
CA ILE A 553 -9.04 8.43 0.60
C ILE A 553 -8.69 9.92 0.47
N GLY A 554 -9.28 10.74 1.33
CA GLY A 554 -9.14 12.20 1.32
C GLY A 554 -9.86 12.91 0.18
N GLY A 555 -10.52 12.19 -0.73
CA GLY A 555 -11.31 12.75 -1.84
C GLY A 555 -12.72 13.19 -1.43
N PRO A 556 -13.51 13.81 -2.33
CA PRO A 556 -14.80 14.41 -1.99
C PRO A 556 -15.83 13.49 -1.31
N ALA A 557 -15.91 12.24 -1.73
CA ALA A 557 -16.83 11.24 -1.19
C ALA A 557 -16.41 10.80 0.21
N ASP A 558 -15.11 10.60 0.44
CA ASP A 558 -14.55 10.29 1.76
C ASP A 558 -14.85 11.43 2.75
N ARG A 559 -14.56 12.68 2.34
CA ARG A 559 -14.85 13.88 3.13
C ARG A 559 -16.35 14.08 3.42
N GLY A 560 -17.22 13.62 2.52
CA GLY A 560 -18.68 13.64 2.73
C GLY A 560 -19.25 12.40 3.42
N GLY A 561 -18.40 11.50 3.94
CA GLY A 561 -18.83 10.35 4.75
C GLY A 561 -19.37 9.16 3.95
N VAL A 562 -19.12 9.12 2.64
CA VAL A 562 -19.38 7.94 1.79
C VAL A 562 -18.39 6.86 2.19
N ARG A 563 -18.89 5.64 2.37
CA ARG A 563 -18.07 4.48 2.72
C ARG A 563 -18.04 3.49 1.59
N TYR A 564 -17.00 2.68 1.59
CA TYR A 564 -16.96 1.46 0.80
C TYR A 564 -18.21 0.60 1.09
N GLY A 565 -18.85 0.06 0.04
CA GLY A 565 -20.08 -0.72 0.14
C GLY A 565 -21.38 0.10 0.13
N ASP A 566 -21.30 1.44 0.12
CA ASP A 566 -22.46 2.29 -0.08
C ASP A 566 -23.00 2.18 -1.50
N ASN A 567 -24.31 2.04 -1.68
CA ASN A 567 -24.95 2.05 -2.99
C ASN A 567 -25.55 3.42 -3.28
N ILE A 568 -24.99 4.22 -4.20
CA ILE A 568 -25.61 5.49 -4.57
C ILE A 568 -26.93 5.27 -5.31
N ILE A 569 -27.98 5.90 -4.80
CA ILE A 569 -29.34 5.80 -5.31
C ILE A 569 -29.87 7.14 -5.84
N HIS A 570 -29.38 8.29 -5.33
CA HIS A 570 -29.71 9.61 -5.88
C HIS A 570 -28.51 10.58 -5.85
N ILE A 571 -28.47 11.52 -6.79
CA ILE A 571 -27.60 12.71 -6.79
C ILE A 571 -28.46 13.93 -7.08
N ASN A 572 -28.48 14.93 -6.20
CA ASN A 572 -29.33 16.13 -6.26
C ASN A 572 -30.81 15.78 -6.57
N GLY A 573 -31.36 14.80 -5.86
CA GLY A 573 -32.73 14.31 -6.06
C GLY A 573 -32.94 13.46 -7.32
N ARG A 574 -31.97 13.37 -8.24
CA ARG A 574 -32.07 12.53 -9.44
C ARG A 574 -31.68 11.09 -9.13
N GLN A 575 -32.56 10.15 -9.45
CA GLN A 575 -32.32 8.72 -9.26
C GLN A 575 -31.18 8.21 -10.14
N ILE A 576 -30.34 7.36 -9.56
CA ILE A 576 -29.19 6.74 -10.21
C ILE A 576 -29.42 5.23 -10.26
N LEU A 577 -29.57 4.67 -11.47
CA LEU A 577 -29.91 3.25 -11.65
C LEU A 577 -28.73 2.38 -12.08
N ASN A 578 -27.75 2.96 -12.77
CA ASN A 578 -26.59 2.23 -13.31
C ASN A 578 -25.35 3.12 -13.45
N GLU A 579 -24.18 2.50 -13.64
CA GLU A 579 -22.89 3.19 -13.69
C GLU A 579 -22.81 4.23 -14.82
N VAL A 580 -23.50 4.00 -15.95
CA VAL A 580 -23.54 4.95 -17.07
C VAL A 580 -24.25 6.23 -16.62
N GLN A 581 -25.43 6.12 -16.03
CA GLN A 581 -26.18 7.26 -15.49
C GLN A 581 -25.38 7.99 -14.41
N PHE A 582 -24.78 7.26 -13.47
CA PHE A 582 -23.92 7.83 -12.44
C PHE A 582 -22.80 8.69 -13.05
N ARG A 583 -22.03 8.14 -14.01
CA ARG A 583 -20.94 8.86 -14.67
C ARG A 583 -21.44 10.09 -15.43
N THR A 584 -22.59 9.99 -16.11
CA THR A 584 -23.21 11.11 -16.80
C THR A 584 -23.58 12.23 -15.83
N VAL A 585 -24.21 11.91 -14.70
CA VAL A 585 -24.62 12.91 -13.70
C VAL A 585 -23.40 13.56 -13.05
N VAL A 586 -22.42 12.76 -12.62
CA VAL A 586 -21.17 13.26 -12.02
C VAL A 586 -20.42 14.19 -12.97
N SER A 587 -20.35 13.86 -14.27
CA SER A 587 -19.66 14.68 -15.27
C SER A 587 -20.26 16.08 -15.47
N LYS A 588 -21.52 16.29 -15.03
CA LYS A 588 -22.24 17.56 -15.13
C LYS A 588 -22.22 18.37 -13.83
N LEU A 589 -21.66 17.82 -12.75
CA LEU A 589 -21.58 18.54 -11.48
C LEU A 589 -20.60 19.71 -11.59
N LYS A 590 -20.87 20.79 -10.87
CA LYS A 590 -19.94 21.93 -10.79
C LYS A 590 -18.91 21.67 -9.69
N PRO A 591 -17.59 21.66 -9.98
CA PRO A 591 -16.55 21.56 -8.96
C PRO A 591 -16.69 22.66 -7.90
N GLY A 592 -16.36 22.35 -6.65
CA GLY A 592 -16.42 23.29 -5.52
C GLY A 592 -17.84 23.58 -5.00
N LYS A 593 -18.89 23.21 -5.74
CA LYS A 593 -20.28 23.36 -5.29
C LYS A 593 -20.75 22.09 -4.59
N ALA A 594 -21.24 22.20 -3.36
CA ALA A 594 -21.78 21.07 -2.63
C ALA A 594 -22.97 20.43 -3.37
N VAL A 595 -23.01 19.10 -3.38
CA VAL A 595 -24.09 18.30 -3.96
C VAL A 595 -24.59 17.30 -2.92
N VAL A 596 -25.90 17.06 -2.93
CA VAL A 596 -26.53 16.10 -2.02
C VAL A 596 -26.61 14.77 -2.72
N ILE A 597 -26.13 13.71 -2.08
CA ILE A 597 -26.26 12.34 -2.57
C ILE A 597 -27.06 11.51 -1.58
N GLN A 598 -27.79 10.54 -2.09
CA GLN A 598 -28.39 9.50 -1.26
C GLN A 598 -27.71 8.19 -1.55
N VAL A 599 -27.26 7.52 -0.50
CA VAL A 599 -26.65 6.19 -0.57
C VAL A 599 -27.46 5.21 0.25
N ARG A 600 -27.39 3.94 -0.11
CA ARG A 600 -27.94 2.82 0.65
C ARG A 600 -26.78 2.03 1.24
N ARG A 601 -26.69 2.05 2.58
CA ARG A 601 -25.68 1.36 3.38
C ARG A 601 -26.36 0.16 4.04
N GLY A 602 -26.11 -1.04 3.53
CA GLY A 602 -26.90 -2.22 3.90
C GLY A 602 -28.39 -2.04 3.55
N ARG A 603 -29.27 -2.11 4.55
CA ARG A 603 -30.73 -1.88 4.39
C ARG A 603 -31.16 -0.42 4.56
N LYS A 604 -30.33 0.44 5.13
CA LYS A 604 -30.68 1.83 5.48
C LYS A 604 -30.32 2.80 4.35
N LYS A 605 -31.15 3.82 4.11
CA LYS A 605 -30.83 4.97 3.24
C LYS A 605 -30.15 6.05 4.07
N LYS A 606 -29.12 6.70 3.52
CA LYS A 606 -28.42 7.85 4.11
C LYS A 606 -28.34 8.97 3.09
N THR A 607 -28.54 10.20 3.55
CA THR A 607 -28.34 11.42 2.75
C THR A 607 -27.03 12.06 3.19
N LEU A 608 -26.14 12.31 2.23
CA LEU A 608 -24.79 12.84 2.46
C LEU A 608 -24.56 14.05 1.57
N GLN A 609 -23.68 14.96 2.00
CA GLN A 609 -23.29 16.11 1.21
C GLN A 609 -21.81 15.99 0.84
N ILE A 610 -21.50 16.11 -0.45
CA ILE A 610 -20.13 16.01 -0.97
C ILE A 610 -19.81 17.24 -1.80
N VAL A 611 -18.53 17.64 -1.88
CA VAL A 611 -18.09 18.79 -2.69
C VAL A 611 -17.20 18.27 -3.82
N PRO A 612 -17.74 18.05 -5.04
CA PRO A 612 -17.00 17.49 -6.16
C PRO A 612 -15.80 18.37 -6.50
N GLU A 613 -14.71 17.76 -6.95
CA GLU A 613 -13.49 18.46 -7.33
C GLU A 613 -13.01 18.01 -8.70
N VAL A 614 -12.23 18.84 -9.39
CA VAL A 614 -11.44 18.35 -10.53
C VAL A 614 -10.17 17.77 -9.93
N PRO A 615 -9.89 16.46 -10.12
CA PRO A 615 -8.64 15.88 -9.64
C PRO A 615 -7.47 16.69 -10.21
N GLN A 616 -6.64 17.26 -9.35
CA GLN A 616 -5.46 17.98 -9.81
C GLN A 616 -4.58 17.00 -10.59
N ARG A 617 -4.33 17.29 -11.87
CA ARG A 617 -3.16 16.73 -12.54
C ARG A 617 -1.95 17.34 -11.84
N GLN A 618 -1.27 16.58 -10.99
CA GLN A 618 0.10 16.93 -10.64
C GLN A 618 0.87 17.05 -11.96
N GLY A 619 1.42 18.24 -12.21
CA GLY A 619 1.95 18.64 -13.49
C GLY A 619 3.04 17.70 -13.98
N ARG A 620 3.04 17.43 -15.30
CA ARG A 620 4.28 17.05 -15.98
C ARG A 620 5.32 18.14 -15.66
N PRO A 621 6.56 17.79 -15.27
CA PRO A 621 7.64 18.77 -15.24
C PRO A 621 7.77 19.39 -16.63
N GLY A 622 7.83 20.72 -16.69
CA GLY A 622 7.57 21.53 -17.87
C GLY A 622 8.27 21.09 -19.15
N GLY A 623 7.48 20.87 -20.19
CA GLY A 623 7.95 21.10 -21.56
C GLY A 623 7.79 22.59 -21.85
N ARG A 624 8.90 23.33 -21.91
CA ARG A 624 8.90 24.64 -22.56
C ARG A 624 8.36 24.42 -23.97
N ARG A 625 7.31 25.16 -24.33
CA ARG A 625 6.97 25.39 -25.73
C ARG A 625 8.20 26.03 -26.37
N ARG A 626 8.79 25.34 -27.34
CA ARG A 626 9.48 26.02 -28.44
C ARG A 626 8.51 26.05 -29.59
#